data_AF-A0A1J3DRU9-F1
#
_entry.id   AF-A0A1J3DRU9-F1
#
_cell.length_a   1.000
_cell.length_b   1.000
_cell.length_c   1.000
_cell.angle_alpha   90.00
_cell.angle_beta   90.00
_cell.angle_gamma   90.00
#
_symmetry.space_group_name_H-M   'P 1'
#
loop_
_entity.id
_entity.type
_entity.pdbx_description
1 polymer ?
#
loop_
_entity_poly.entity_id
_entity_poly.type
_entity_poly.pdbx_seq_one_letter_code
_entity_poly.pdbx_strand_id
1 'polypeptide(L)'
;QAKVSVVPSAGALVIKALKEPPRDRKKEKNIKHTGNITMDDIISIARIMKPRSCARDLRGVCKEMLGTAQSVGCTVDRKHPRDVCKQIDSGEVD
;
A
#
# COMPACT_ATOMS: atom_id res chain seq x y z
N GLN A 1 16.42 -15.53 27.01
CA GLN A 1 16.60 -14.31 26.18
C GLN A 1 15.29 -14.08 25.42
N ALA A 2 14.68 -12.90 25.49
CA ALA A 2 13.39 -12.63 24.83
C ALA A 2 13.59 -12.34 23.32
N LYS A 3 12.73 -12.90 22.47
CA LYS A 3 12.77 -12.68 21.01
C LYS A 3 11.80 -11.57 20.63
N VAL A 4 12.33 -10.44 20.17
CA VAL A 4 11.53 -9.32 19.65
C VAL A 4 11.28 -9.55 18.16
N SER A 5 10.02 -9.45 17.72
CA SER A 5 9.64 -9.45 16.31
C SER A 5 8.91 -8.16 15.96
N VAL A 6 9.18 -7.64 14.76
CA VAL A 6 8.54 -6.42 14.25
C VAL A 6 7.38 -6.80 13.35
N VAL A 7 6.21 -6.26 13.65
CA VAL A 7 4.99 -6.49 12.87
C VAL A 7 4.83 -5.34 11.88
N PRO A 8 4.93 -5.58 10.55
CA PRO A 8 4.88 -4.50 9.57
C PRO A 8 3.45 -3.97 9.41
N SER A 9 3.25 -2.65 9.32
CA SER A 9 1.92 -2.08 9.01
C SER A 9 1.73 -1.89 7.50
N ALA A 10 0.48 -1.82 7.04
CA ALA A 10 0.15 -1.57 5.64
C ALA A 10 0.82 -0.27 5.13
N GLY A 11 0.63 0.83 5.87
CA GLY A 11 1.23 2.12 5.54
C GLY A 11 2.76 2.08 5.50
N ALA A 12 3.41 1.33 6.39
CA ALA A 12 4.86 1.19 6.37
C ALA A 12 5.36 0.45 5.12
N LEU A 13 4.63 -0.56 4.63
CA LEU A 13 4.98 -1.29 3.42
C LEU A 13 4.79 -0.44 2.16
N VAL A 14 3.70 0.33 2.09
CA VAL A 14 3.42 1.25 0.98
C VAL A 14 4.48 2.37 0.90
N ILE A 15 4.82 3.00 2.03
CA ILE A 15 5.86 4.04 2.06
C ILE A 15 7.23 3.45 1.70
N LYS A 16 7.52 2.20 2.10
CA LYS A 16 8.76 1.52 1.71
C LYS A 16 8.83 1.25 0.21
N ALA A 17 7.71 0.92 -0.43
CA ALA A 17 7.62 0.73 -1.88
C ALA A 17 7.87 2.04 -2.66
N LEU A 18 7.48 3.18 -2.09
CA LEU A 18 7.74 4.51 -2.67
C LEU A 18 9.24 4.89 -2.68
N LYS A 19 10.10 4.17 -1.94
CA LYS A 19 11.55 4.41 -1.86
C LYS A 19 11.91 5.88 -1.58
N GLU A 20 11.09 6.57 -0.80
CA GLU A 20 11.34 7.97 -0.46
C GLU A 20 12.58 8.09 0.43
N PRO A 21 13.35 9.18 0.28
CA PRO A 21 14.56 9.39 1.07
C PRO A 21 14.24 9.47 2.57
N PRO A 22 15.16 9.00 3.44
CA PRO A 22 15.00 9.08 4.88
C PRO A 22 14.88 10.55 5.28
N ARG A 23 13.76 10.88 5.93
CA ARG A 23 13.39 12.24 6.29
C ARG A 23 13.48 12.49 7.78
N ASP A 24 13.75 13.75 8.13
CA ASP A 24 13.75 14.24 9.50
C ASP A 24 12.30 14.44 9.98
N ARG A 25 11.78 13.46 10.71
CA ARG A 25 10.38 13.43 11.20
C ARG A 25 10.04 14.58 12.15
N LYS A 26 11.02 15.34 12.64
CA LYS A 26 10.82 16.38 13.65
C LYS A 26 10.53 17.76 13.05
N LYS A 27 11.03 18.06 11.85
CA LYS A 27 10.95 19.38 11.22
C LYS A 27 9.72 19.57 10.33
N GLU A 28 9.38 18.55 9.54
CA GLU A 28 8.27 18.63 8.59
C GLU A 28 7.15 17.65 8.98
N LYS A 29 5.99 18.21 9.35
CA LYS A 29 4.76 17.47 9.68
C LYS A 29 3.82 17.47 8.46
N ASN A 30 3.03 16.41 8.30
CA ASN A 30 1.96 16.29 7.29
C ASN A 30 2.42 16.44 5.82
N ILE A 31 3.50 15.77 5.44
CA ILE A 31 3.99 15.75 4.06
C ILE A 31 3.03 14.94 3.19
N LYS A 32 2.66 15.49 2.03
CA LYS A 32 1.91 14.77 0.99
C LYS A 32 2.89 13.92 0.19
N HIS A 33 2.66 12.61 0.19
CA HIS A 33 3.42 11.70 -0.66
C HIS A 33 2.82 11.74 -2.07
N THR A 34 3.57 12.16 -3.08
CA THR A 34 3.12 12.22 -4.50
C THR A 34 3.79 11.15 -5.36
N GLY A 35 4.35 10.12 -4.75
CA GLY A 35 5.03 9.07 -5.51
C GLY A 35 4.06 8.12 -6.22
N ASN A 36 4.61 7.36 -7.16
CA ASN A 36 3.90 6.36 -7.96
C ASN A 36 4.40 4.96 -7.60
N ILE A 37 3.47 4.03 -7.40
CA ILE A 37 3.73 2.62 -7.12
C ILE A 37 3.22 1.78 -8.30
N THR A 38 3.87 0.65 -8.57
CA THR A 38 3.41 -0.30 -9.60
C THR A 38 2.36 -1.25 -9.04
N MET A 39 1.49 -1.81 -9.89
CA MET A 39 0.53 -2.83 -9.44
C MET A 39 1.22 -4.09 -8.88
N ASP A 40 2.38 -4.47 -9.41
CA ASP A 40 3.18 -5.59 -8.90
C ASP A 40 3.61 -5.40 -7.44
N ASP A 41 4.04 -4.20 -7.09
CA ASP A 41 4.39 -3.87 -5.70
C ASP A 41 3.18 -4.03 -4.78
N ILE A 42 1.98 -3.63 -5.22
CA ILE A 42 0.74 -3.81 -4.46
C ILE A 42 0.40 -5.27 -4.26
N ILE A 43 0.52 -6.09 -5.31
CA ILE A 43 0.27 -7.54 -5.22
C ILE A 43 1.27 -8.19 -4.26
N SER A 44 2.54 -7.77 -4.29
CA SER A 44 3.56 -8.28 -3.36
C SER A 44 3.24 -7.93 -1.90
N ILE A 45 2.81 -6.69 -1.64
CA ILE A 45 2.40 -6.21 -0.31
C ILE A 45 1.14 -6.96 0.15
N ALA A 46 0.17 -7.15 -0.75
CA ALA A 46 -1.06 -7.88 -0.47
C ALA A 46 -0.77 -9.34 -0.07
N ARG A 47 0.19 -10.01 -0.71
CA ARG A 47 0.62 -11.38 -0.32
C ARG A 47 1.22 -11.42 1.09
N ILE A 48 2.05 -10.43 1.44
CA ILE A 48 2.62 -10.30 2.80
C ILE A 48 1.54 -10.02 3.84
N MET A 49 0.51 -9.26 3.46
CA MET A 49 -0.59 -8.88 4.36
C MET A 49 -1.74 -9.88 4.44
N LYS A 50 -1.84 -10.81 3.49
CA LYS A 50 -2.89 -11.85 3.45
C LYS A 50 -3.14 -12.55 4.79
N PRO A 51 -2.13 -13.01 5.57
CA PRO A 51 -2.38 -13.67 6.85
C PRO A 51 -3.00 -12.78 7.93
N ARG A 52 -3.03 -11.46 7.74
CA ARG A 52 -3.57 -10.48 8.70
C ARG A 52 -4.76 -9.70 8.17
N SER A 53 -5.04 -9.80 6.88
CA SER A 53 -6.22 -9.19 6.26
C SER A 53 -7.45 -10.05 6.57
N CYS A 54 -8.58 -9.38 6.81
CA CYS A 54 -9.87 -10.04 6.98
C CYS A 54 -10.54 -10.38 5.63
N ALA A 55 -9.90 -10.09 4.50
CA ALA A 55 -10.44 -10.35 3.18
C ALA A 55 -10.34 -11.83 2.79
N ARG A 56 -11.44 -12.37 2.27
CA ARG A 56 -11.54 -13.76 1.80
C ARG A 56 -10.59 -14.05 0.64
N ASP A 57 -10.56 -13.17 -0.35
CA ASP A 57 -9.78 -13.35 -1.59
C ASP A 57 -8.60 -12.39 -1.68
N LEU A 58 -7.62 -12.66 -2.54
CA LEU A 58 -6.47 -11.77 -2.75
C LEU A 58 -6.92 -10.41 -3.30
N ARG A 59 -7.95 -10.42 -4.17
CA ARG A 59 -8.61 -9.22 -4.71
C ARG A 59 -9.08 -8.26 -3.61
N GLY A 60 -9.63 -8.80 -2.51
CA GLY A 60 -10.04 -7.98 -1.37
C GLY A 60 -8.86 -7.34 -0.64
N VAL A 61 -7.76 -8.08 -0.48
CA VAL A 61 -6.52 -7.52 0.12
C VAL A 61 -5.92 -6.44 -0.77
N CYS A 62 -5.90 -6.62 -2.09
CA CYS A 62 -5.43 -5.59 -3.03
C CYS A 62 -6.24 -4.30 -2.90
N LYS A 63 -7.57 -4.39 -2.72
CA LYS A 63 -8.43 -3.22 -2.49
C LYS A 63 -8.13 -2.51 -1.17
N GLU A 64 -7.85 -3.25 -0.10
CA GLU A 64 -7.39 -2.67 1.18
C GLU A 64 -6.08 -1.91 0.99
N MET A 65 -5.15 -2.46 0.20
CA MET A 65 -3.86 -1.84 -0.08
C MET A 65 -4.03 -0.57 -0.92
N LEU A 66 -4.91 -0.59 -1.91
CA LEU A 66 -5.29 0.59 -2.69
C LEU A 66 -5.94 1.68 -1.84
N GLY A 67 -6.77 1.30 -0.85
CA GLY A 67 -7.32 2.24 0.12
C GLY A 67 -6.23 2.91 0.96
N THR A 68 -5.24 2.13 1.39
CA THR A 68 -4.07 2.66 2.12
C THR A 68 -3.24 3.60 1.24
N ALA A 69 -3.03 3.23 -0.03
CA ALA A 69 -2.34 4.06 -1.01
C ALA A 69 -3.03 5.42 -1.23
N GLN A 70 -4.37 5.44 -1.23
CA GLN A 70 -5.14 6.68 -1.31
C GLN A 70 -4.92 7.58 -0.09
N SER A 71 -4.92 7.04 1.12
CA SER A 71 -4.69 7.82 2.35
C SER A 71 -3.26 8.37 2.45
N VAL A 72 -2.28 7.64 1.93
CA VAL A 72 -0.87 8.08 1.85
C VAL A 72 -0.70 9.20 0.80
N GLY A 73 -1.51 9.19 -0.27
CA GLY A 73 -1.48 10.17 -1.35
C GLY A 73 -0.77 9.69 -2.62
N CYS A 74 -0.37 8.42 -2.68
CA CYS A 74 0.34 7.87 -3.83
C CYS A 74 -0.59 7.49 -4.98
N THR A 75 -0.02 7.50 -6.19
CA THR A 75 -0.66 7.02 -7.42
C THR A 75 -0.23 5.58 -7.71
N VAL A 76 -1.06 4.86 -8.46
CA VAL A 76 -0.80 3.45 -8.84
C VAL A 76 -0.86 3.36 -10.35
N ASP A 77 0.27 3.02 -10.98
CA ASP A 77 0.43 3.04 -12.44
C ASP A 77 -0.09 4.34 -13.08
N ARG A 78 0.22 5.47 -12.42
CA ARG A 78 -0.21 6.84 -12.79
C ARG A 78 -1.73 7.05 -12.81
N LYS A 79 -2.51 6.09 -12.32
CA LYS A 79 -3.94 6.20 -12.10
C LYS A 79 -4.22 6.51 -10.64
N HIS A 80 -5.39 7.10 -10.40
CA HIS A 80 -5.87 7.31 -9.06
C HIS A 80 -6.30 5.96 -8.46
N PRO A 81 -5.93 5.62 -7.21
CA PRO A 81 -6.18 4.29 -6.61
C PRO A 81 -7.67 3.93 -6.56
N ARG A 82 -8.55 4.93 -6.51
CA ARG A 82 -10.01 4.73 -6.58
C ARG A 82 -10.48 4.20 -7.93
N ASP A 83 -9.82 4.57 -9.03
CA ASP A 83 -10.18 4.09 -10.36
C ASP A 83 -9.59 2.70 -10.61
N VAL A 84 -8.40 2.42 -10.08
CA VAL A 84 -7.85 1.06 -10.06
C VAL A 84 -8.75 0.11 -9.25
N CYS A 85 -9.30 0.58 -8.12
CA CYS A 85 -10.25 -0.21 -7.34
C CYS A 85 -11.52 -0.57 -8.15
N LYS A 86 -12.03 0.36 -8.97
CA LYS A 86 -13.15 0.10 -9.89
C LYS A 86 -12.78 -0.87 -11.01
N GLN A 87 -11.56 -0.76 -11.56
CA GLN A 87 -11.06 -1.69 -12.59
C GLN A 87 -10.91 -3.11 -12.05
N ILE A 88 -10.48 -3.22 -10.78
CA ILE A 88 -10.49 -4.48 -10.08
C ILE A 88 -11.92 -4.97 -9.90
N ASP A 89 -12.90 -4.11 -9.56
CA ASP A 89 -14.33 -4.47 -9.46
C ASP A 89 -14.97 -4.93 -10.77
N SER A 90 -14.60 -4.32 -11.90
CA SER A 90 -15.05 -4.75 -13.23
C SER A 90 -14.39 -6.03 -13.74
N GLY A 91 -13.32 -6.50 -13.07
CA GLY A 91 -12.56 -7.68 -13.49
C GLY A 91 -11.59 -7.42 -14.64
N GLU A 92 -11.28 -6.14 -14.91
CA GLU A 92 -10.28 -5.74 -15.90
C GLU A 92 -8.84 -5.94 -15.38
N VAL A 93 -8.67 -6.09 -14.06
CA VAL A 93 -7.38 -6.25 -13.39
C VAL A 93 -7.51 -7.40 -12.37
N ASP A 94 -6.66 -8.43 -12.54
CA ASP A 94 -6.63 -9.68 -11.76
C ASP A 94 -5.71 -9.60 -10.53
#